data_AF-A0A957TRQ1-F1
#
_entry.id   AF-A0A957TRQ1-F1
#
_cell.length_a   1.000
_cell.length_b   1.000
_cell.length_c   1.000
_cell.angle_alpha   90.00
_cell.angle_beta   90.00
_cell.angle_gamma   90.00
#
_symmetry.space_group_name_H-M   'P 1'
#
loop_
_entity.id
_entity.type
_entity.pdbx_description
1 polymer ?
#
loop_
_entity_poly.entity_id
_entity_poly.type
_entity_poly.pdbx_seq_one_letter_code
_entity_poly.pdbx_strand_id
1 'polypeptide(L)'
;VEDCSIHDVRNNQIQVRFAENVLVQNCVAYHGSDYAVHDRPTAVLNWPSMIIALDADQVTFRDIQAYHNYGAGITAGAGSTNVTIEDNVIYDNIGSQSYVHRTRNVIIRRNFIYHTNHPDFRRGGNPAGCIALNNEKDFADYPYVKDIAIYDNVLVGCNKNIAIWNSDKTPTLIENVTIRQNTLVNAAANGALEAVNFSIACDANVRNIVVEKNIFYQQKPVKEKNPCLPNQASAAGQEVAEAQNALEQFIAQAPDTAQIRYNSNLWWPFSLPAMTSDSDIVADPKLAAPDTPLVPNQPAQLKNYKPLAGSPAIAGGHGAQAIFDGTIGATATPGSPGGPTPTATIVPTTPPPTTVPTPRPTAVGCLPQDNGVVSNPGFEDGKSPWRFRTNGRGTYGVTSPGFECTNAAQLTIKRQGRNVLFFQKRIALEAGQRYRLSFYASSNSGDDLKVYLEKNGGNRANYGVQAMRADLTDQWRQFVTEFAVPNSNR
;
A
#
# COMPACT_ATOMS: atom_id res chain seq x y z
N VAL A 1 -11.82 -15.53 -2.84
CA VAL A 1 -11.18 -16.76 -2.29
C VAL A 1 -11.02 -16.52 -0.80
N GLU A 2 -11.58 -17.38 0.04
CA GLU A 2 -11.55 -17.17 1.48
C GLU A 2 -11.42 -18.48 2.26
N ASP A 3 -10.87 -18.39 3.46
CA ASP A 3 -10.82 -19.49 4.45
C ASP A 3 -10.14 -20.76 3.94
N CYS A 4 -9.10 -20.61 3.11
CA CYS A 4 -8.40 -21.71 2.47
C CYS A 4 -7.02 -21.96 3.10
N SER A 5 -6.62 -23.23 3.17
CA SER A 5 -5.22 -23.62 3.34
C SER A 5 -4.72 -24.23 2.03
N ILE A 6 -3.69 -23.63 1.43
CA ILE A 6 -3.14 -24.04 0.14
C ILE A 6 -1.65 -24.30 0.31
N HIS A 7 -1.22 -25.54 0.09
CA HIS A 7 0.16 -25.92 0.29
C HIS A 7 0.63 -26.99 -0.70
N ASP A 8 1.95 -27.18 -0.78
CA ASP A 8 2.59 -28.18 -1.66
C ASP A 8 2.17 -28.06 -3.13
N VAL A 9 2.10 -26.81 -3.61
CA VAL A 9 1.74 -26.49 -5.00
C VAL A 9 2.97 -26.17 -5.81
N ARG A 10 3.06 -26.75 -7.00
CA ARG A 10 4.25 -26.64 -7.85
C ARG A 10 4.60 -25.22 -8.31
N ASN A 11 3.60 -24.38 -8.58
CA ASN A 11 3.77 -23.02 -9.10
C ASN A 11 3.12 -21.99 -8.17
N ASN A 12 2.45 -20.95 -8.71
CA ASN A 12 1.62 -20.03 -7.94
C ASN A 12 0.49 -20.81 -7.24
N GLN A 13 0.27 -20.54 -5.96
CA GLN A 13 -0.83 -21.13 -5.20
C GLN A 13 -2.15 -20.41 -5.46
N ILE A 14 -2.10 -19.08 -5.56
CA ILE A 14 -3.23 -18.26 -6.01
C ILE A 14 -2.74 -17.28 -7.07
N GLN A 15 -3.31 -17.36 -8.27
CA GLN A 15 -3.05 -16.41 -9.35
C GLN A 15 -4.36 -15.75 -9.75
N VAL A 16 -4.47 -14.45 -9.47
CA VAL A 16 -5.56 -13.60 -9.95
C VAL A 16 -5.11 -13.00 -11.27
N ARG A 17 -5.73 -13.44 -12.38
CA ARG A 17 -5.34 -13.00 -13.72
C ARG A 17 -6.51 -12.58 -14.59
N PHE A 18 -6.34 -11.47 -15.32
CA PHE A 18 -7.38 -10.92 -16.22
C PHE A 18 -8.73 -10.74 -15.52
N ALA A 19 -8.67 -10.29 -14.27
CA ALA A 19 -9.82 -10.22 -13.38
C ALA A 19 -9.91 -8.85 -12.71
N GLU A 20 -11.12 -8.47 -12.32
CA GLU A 20 -11.39 -7.24 -11.60
C GLU A 20 -12.19 -7.55 -10.32
N ASN A 21 -12.02 -6.74 -9.28
CA ASN A 21 -12.78 -6.81 -8.03
C ASN A 21 -12.63 -8.15 -7.30
N VAL A 22 -11.37 -8.58 -7.13
CA VAL A 22 -11.06 -9.88 -6.50
C VAL A 22 -10.58 -9.67 -5.08
N LEU A 23 -11.26 -10.33 -4.14
CA LEU A 23 -10.83 -10.46 -2.76
C LEU A 23 -10.27 -11.86 -2.50
N VAL A 24 -9.05 -11.91 -1.99
CA VAL A 24 -8.46 -13.10 -1.39
C VAL A 24 -8.20 -12.79 0.07
N GLN A 25 -8.81 -13.55 0.97
CA GLN A 25 -8.77 -13.24 2.40
C GLN A 25 -8.68 -14.47 3.29
N ASN A 26 -8.15 -14.30 4.51
CA ASN A 26 -8.12 -15.33 5.54
C ASN A 26 -7.58 -16.68 5.04
N CYS A 27 -6.50 -16.63 4.27
CA CYS A 27 -5.86 -17.82 3.69
C CYS A 27 -4.54 -18.11 4.39
N VAL A 28 -4.18 -19.39 4.44
CA VAL A 28 -2.85 -19.85 4.85
C VAL A 28 -2.19 -20.53 3.67
N ALA A 29 -0.95 -20.14 3.38
CA ALA A 29 -0.30 -20.55 2.17
C ALA A 29 1.21 -20.77 2.33
N TYR A 30 1.65 -22.01 2.13
CA TYR A 30 3.02 -22.41 2.44
C TYR A 30 3.52 -23.57 1.59
N HIS A 31 4.85 -23.76 1.54
CA HIS A 31 5.51 -24.80 0.73
C HIS A 31 5.07 -24.80 -0.74
N GLY A 32 4.68 -23.65 -1.27
CA GLY A 32 4.36 -23.47 -2.68
C GLY A 32 5.59 -23.13 -3.50
N SER A 33 5.40 -23.10 -4.83
CA SER A 33 6.41 -22.65 -5.78
C SER A 33 7.69 -23.51 -5.82
N ASP A 34 7.61 -24.77 -5.38
CA ASP A 34 8.74 -25.71 -5.26
C ASP A 34 9.54 -25.91 -6.56
N TYR A 35 8.89 -25.62 -7.70
CA TYR A 35 9.49 -25.61 -9.01
C TYR A 35 10.74 -24.72 -9.07
N ALA A 36 10.80 -23.66 -8.25
CA ALA A 36 11.94 -22.74 -8.19
C ALA A 36 13.25 -23.40 -7.71
N VAL A 37 13.19 -24.51 -6.95
CA VAL A 37 14.37 -25.14 -6.33
C VAL A 37 14.78 -26.46 -6.98
N HIS A 38 13.83 -27.26 -7.51
CA HIS A 38 14.14 -28.66 -7.84
C HIS A 38 14.43 -28.97 -9.31
N ASP A 39 14.03 -28.14 -10.29
CA ASP A 39 13.95 -28.60 -11.70
C ASP A 39 14.51 -27.62 -12.77
N ARG A 40 15.50 -26.74 -12.47
CA ARG A 40 16.03 -25.83 -13.50
C ARG A 40 17.55 -25.55 -13.49
N PRO A 41 18.14 -25.33 -14.69
CA PRO A 41 19.40 -24.61 -14.82
C PRO A 41 19.28 -23.19 -14.26
N THR A 42 20.35 -22.68 -13.64
CA THR A 42 20.43 -21.33 -13.05
C THR A 42 20.05 -20.18 -14.01
N ALA A 43 20.06 -20.42 -15.32
CA ALA A 43 19.69 -19.45 -16.35
C ALA A 43 18.17 -19.24 -16.55
N VAL A 44 17.29 -20.05 -15.93
CA VAL A 44 15.82 -20.07 -16.18
C VAL A 44 15.03 -19.78 -14.90
N LEU A 45 15.59 -18.97 -14.00
CA LEU A 45 14.93 -18.55 -12.77
C LEU A 45 13.76 -17.59 -13.07
N ASN A 46 12.62 -18.17 -13.44
CA ASN A 46 11.33 -17.49 -13.30
C ASN A 46 10.92 -17.67 -11.84
N TRP A 47 11.03 -16.62 -11.04
CA TRP A 47 10.71 -16.63 -9.61
C TRP A 47 9.19 -16.52 -9.44
N PRO A 48 8.46 -17.63 -9.25
CA PRO A 48 7.02 -17.55 -9.04
C PRO A 48 6.74 -16.74 -7.76
N SER A 49 5.57 -16.13 -7.73
CA SER A 49 5.02 -15.54 -6.51
C SER A 49 3.92 -16.44 -5.99
N MET A 50 3.84 -16.64 -4.69
CA MET A 50 2.88 -17.55 -4.09
C MET A 50 1.46 -17.07 -4.33
N ILE A 51 1.16 -15.82 -3.97
CA ILE A 51 -0.03 -15.08 -4.38
C ILE A 51 0.38 -14.00 -5.34
N ILE A 52 -0.32 -13.89 -6.47
CA ILE A 52 -0.05 -12.83 -7.42
C ILE A 52 -1.30 -12.30 -8.11
N ALA A 53 -1.34 -10.98 -8.26
CA ALA A 53 -2.18 -10.30 -9.25
C ALA A 53 -1.37 -10.06 -10.53
N LEU A 54 -1.84 -10.53 -11.67
CA LEU A 54 -1.26 -10.29 -13.00
C LEU A 54 -2.36 -9.80 -13.93
N ASP A 55 -2.17 -8.70 -14.65
CA ASP A 55 -3.21 -8.16 -15.54
C ASP A 55 -4.57 -8.00 -14.85
N ALA A 56 -4.57 -7.60 -13.58
CA ALA A 56 -5.77 -7.56 -12.75
C ALA A 56 -6.02 -6.16 -12.18
N ASP A 57 -7.28 -5.81 -11.98
CA ASP A 57 -7.68 -4.52 -11.38
C ASP A 57 -8.44 -4.75 -10.07
N GLN A 58 -8.28 -3.84 -9.11
CA GLN A 58 -9.03 -3.86 -7.85
C GLN A 58 -8.90 -5.19 -7.10
N VAL A 59 -7.66 -5.63 -6.88
CA VAL A 59 -7.36 -6.88 -6.15
C VAL A 59 -6.97 -6.56 -4.73
N THR A 60 -7.59 -7.24 -3.75
CA THR A 60 -7.22 -7.14 -2.34
C THR A 60 -6.75 -8.50 -1.81
N PHE A 61 -5.56 -8.50 -1.24
CA PHE A 61 -4.96 -9.62 -0.50
C PHE A 61 -4.92 -9.22 0.99
N ARG A 62 -5.75 -9.86 1.82
CA ARG A 62 -5.85 -9.51 3.25
C ARG A 62 -5.92 -10.67 4.22
N ASP A 63 -5.44 -10.48 5.44
CA ASP A 63 -5.48 -11.50 6.49
C ASP A 63 -4.85 -12.84 6.06
N ILE A 64 -3.80 -12.79 5.24
CA ILE A 64 -3.13 -13.97 4.69
C ILE A 64 -1.87 -14.27 5.49
N GLN A 65 -1.64 -15.56 5.76
CA GLN A 65 -0.35 -16.07 6.20
C GLN A 65 0.38 -16.72 5.02
N ALA A 66 1.47 -16.11 4.55
CA ALA A 66 2.24 -16.60 3.40
C ALA A 66 3.70 -16.87 3.80
N TYR A 67 4.08 -18.15 3.87
CA TYR A 67 5.39 -18.50 4.43
C TYR A 67 6.03 -19.77 3.88
N HIS A 68 7.35 -19.91 4.06
CA HIS A 68 8.09 -21.12 3.66
C HIS A 68 7.85 -21.49 2.19
N ASN A 69 7.70 -20.49 1.32
CA ASN A 69 7.55 -20.70 -0.11
C ASN A 69 8.89 -20.57 -0.82
N TYR A 70 9.04 -21.33 -1.90
CA TYR A 70 10.24 -21.34 -2.72
C TYR A 70 10.28 -20.19 -3.75
N GLY A 71 9.23 -19.36 -3.77
CA GLY A 71 9.10 -18.14 -4.58
C GLY A 71 8.98 -16.88 -3.70
N ALA A 72 8.48 -15.79 -4.28
CA ALA A 72 8.05 -14.61 -3.52
C ALA A 72 6.75 -14.90 -2.75
N GLY A 73 6.45 -14.14 -1.69
CA GLY A 73 5.20 -14.28 -0.93
C GLY A 73 4.00 -13.69 -1.70
N ILE A 74 3.62 -12.44 -1.39
CA ILE A 74 2.46 -11.77 -2.01
C ILE A 74 2.93 -10.68 -2.97
N THR A 75 2.48 -10.76 -4.23
CA THR A 75 2.97 -9.90 -5.31
C THR A 75 1.87 -9.13 -6.02
N ALA A 76 2.07 -7.82 -6.14
CA ALA A 76 1.36 -6.98 -7.11
C ALA A 76 2.17 -7.00 -8.42
N GLY A 77 1.77 -7.86 -9.35
CA GLY A 77 2.53 -8.17 -10.55
C GLY A 77 2.12 -7.38 -11.78
N ALA A 78 2.86 -7.63 -12.86
CA ALA A 78 2.80 -6.90 -14.11
C ALA A 78 1.37 -6.72 -14.65
N GLY A 79 1.08 -5.52 -15.16
CA GLY A 79 -0.20 -5.17 -15.78
C GLY A 79 -1.32 -4.88 -14.80
N SER A 80 -1.12 -5.16 -13.50
CA SER A 80 -2.15 -4.93 -12.50
C SER A 80 -2.26 -3.46 -12.09
N THR A 81 -3.43 -3.06 -11.59
CA THR A 81 -3.68 -1.71 -11.04
C THR A 81 -4.60 -1.78 -9.83
N ASN A 82 -4.50 -0.81 -8.91
CA ASN A 82 -5.35 -0.74 -7.71
C ASN A 82 -5.27 -2.00 -6.83
N VAL A 83 -4.05 -2.51 -6.59
CA VAL A 83 -3.82 -3.70 -5.76
C VAL A 83 -3.58 -3.28 -4.31
N THR A 84 -4.27 -3.91 -3.36
CA THR A 84 -4.08 -3.71 -1.91
C THR A 84 -3.56 -4.99 -1.27
N ILE A 85 -2.45 -4.89 -0.55
CA ILE A 85 -1.86 -5.95 0.28
C ILE A 85 -1.91 -5.47 1.73
N GLU A 86 -2.83 -6.00 2.53
CA GLU A 86 -3.05 -5.51 3.90
C GLU A 86 -3.25 -6.57 4.97
N ASP A 87 -2.88 -6.27 6.22
CA ASP A 87 -3.18 -7.13 7.38
C ASP A 87 -2.61 -8.56 7.27
N ASN A 88 -1.55 -8.76 6.48
CA ASN A 88 -0.94 -10.07 6.23
C ASN A 88 0.24 -10.34 7.17
N VAL A 89 0.54 -11.63 7.37
CA VAL A 89 1.78 -12.13 7.99
C VAL A 89 2.58 -12.88 6.94
N ILE A 90 3.75 -12.37 6.56
CA ILE A 90 4.52 -12.90 5.43
C ILE A 90 5.96 -13.15 5.86
N TYR A 91 6.44 -14.39 5.80
CA TYR A 91 7.77 -14.69 6.30
C TYR A 91 8.48 -15.89 5.67
N ASP A 92 9.82 -15.88 5.74
CA ASP A 92 10.67 -16.99 5.31
C ASP A 92 10.31 -17.55 3.92
N ASN A 93 10.02 -16.68 2.96
CA ASN A 93 9.94 -17.04 1.54
C ASN A 93 11.33 -16.83 0.89
N ILE A 94 11.72 -17.68 -0.07
CA ILE A 94 13.01 -17.54 -0.78
C ILE A 94 13.06 -16.27 -1.62
N GLY A 95 11.94 -15.91 -2.26
CA GLY A 95 11.81 -14.64 -2.97
C GLY A 95 11.54 -13.49 -2.01
N SER A 96 11.36 -12.28 -2.56
CA SER A 96 10.89 -11.16 -1.74
C SER A 96 9.59 -11.52 -1.02
N GLN A 97 9.46 -11.17 0.26
CA GLN A 97 8.26 -11.50 1.01
C GLN A 97 7.02 -10.84 0.38
N SER A 98 7.15 -9.56 0.01
CA SER A 98 6.21 -8.87 -0.88
C SER A 98 6.96 -8.22 -2.03
N TYR A 99 6.35 -8.27 -3.21
CA TYR A 99 6.96 -7.77 -4.43
C TYR A 99 5.98 -6.95 -5.25
N VAL A 100 6.48 -5.87 -5.82
CA VAL A 100 5.73 -5.00 -6.72
C VAL A 100 6.54 -4.87 -7.98
N HIS A 101 5.98 -5.31 -9.10
CA HIS A 101 6.64 -5.10 -10.38
C HIS A 101 5.66 -4.75 -11.48
N ARG A 102 6.04 -3.73 -12.28
CA ARG A 102 5.32 -3.32 -13.50
C ARG A 102 3.82 -3.09 -13.31
N THR A 103 3.47 -2.42 -12.21
CA THR A 103 2.10 -2.22 -11.74
C THR A 103 1.93 -0.80 -11.18
N ARG A 104 0.69 -0.33 -10.98
CA ARG A 104 0.43 1.02 -10.46
C ARG A 104 -0.68 1.05 -9.41
N ASN A 105 -0.72 2.14 -8.63
CA ASN A 105 -1.73 2.35 -7.59
C ASN A 105 -1.74 1.18 -6.59
N VAL A 106 -0.58 0.85 -6.03
CA VAL A 106 -0.46 -0.27 -5.08
C VAL A 106 -0.39 0.27 -3.65
N ILE A 107 -1.18 -0.34 -2.77
CA ILE A 107 -1.16 -0.06 -1.33
C ILE A 107 -0.63 -1.29 -0.60
N ILE A 108 0.44 -1.13 0.18
CA ILE A 108 0.95 -2.16 1.09
C ILE A 108 0.87 -1.59 2.50
N ARG A 109 -0.04 -2.10 3.34
CA ARG A 109 -0.26 -1.54 4.67
C ARG A 109 -0.56 -2.53 5.77
N ARG A 110 -0.19 -2.21 7.01
CA ARG A 110 -0.53 -3.04 8.18
C ARG A 110 -0.09 -4.50 8.04
N ASN A 111 1.01 -4.77 7.34
CA ASN A 111 1.54 -6.13 7.24
C ASN A 111 2.66 -6.34 8.26
N PHE A 112 2.75 -7.55 8.81
CA PHE A 112 3.91 -8.01 9.56
C PHE A 112 4.75 -8.92 8.67
N ILE A 113 5.87 -8.40 8.19
CA ILE A 113 6.72 -9.07 7.20
C ILE A 113 8.09 -9.32 7.81
N TYR A 114 8.56 -10.55 7.83
CA TYR A 114 9.83 -10.85 8.49
C TYR A 114 10.59 -12.03 7.90
N HIS A 115 11.83 -12.21 8.31
CA HIS A 115 12.61 -13.40 8.00
C HIS A 115 13.41 -13.86 9.21
N THR A 116 13.23 -15.11 9.59
CA THR A 116 13.90 -15.76 10.72
C THR A 116 15.32 -16.22 10.40
N ASN A 117 15.82 -15.90 9.21
CA ASN A 117 17.05 -16.44 8.63
C ASN A 117 17.03 -17.98 8.50
N HIS A 118 15.86 -18.58 8.30
CA HIS A 118 15.70 -20.02 8.11
C HIS A 118 16.55 -20.51 6.93
N PRO A 119 17.45 -21.50 7.10
CA PRO A 119 18.44 -21.88 6.09
C PRO A 119 17.83 -22.31 4.76
N ASP A 120 16.73 -23.06 4.79
CA ASP A 120 16.08 -23.59 3.59
C ASP A 120 15.40 -22.51 2.73
N PHE A 121 15.13 -21.34 3.33
CA PHE A 121 14.43 -20.24 2.67
C PHE A 121 15.31 -19.03 2.40
N ARG A 122 16.64 -19.22 2.39
CA ARG A 122 17.60 -18.17 2.07
C ARG A 122 17.75 -17.98 0.56
N ARG A 123 17.72 -16.73 0.11
CA ARG A 123 18.09 -16.33 -1.25
C ARG A 123 19.59 -16.09 -1.34
N GLY A 124 20.30 -16.92 -2.10
CA GLY A 124 21.75 -16.77 -2.27
C GLY A 124 22.49 -16.79 -0.92
N GLY A 125 22.03 -17.64 0.00
CA GLY A 125 22.60 -17.76 1.35
C GLY A 125 22.18 -16.67 2.34
N ASN A 126 21.32 -15.72 1.97
CA ASN A 126 20.85 -14.63 2.85
C ASN A 126 19.33 -14.66 3.04
N PRO A 127 18.80 -14.03 4.10
CA PRO A 127 17.40 -13.70 4.15
C PRO A 127 16.96 -12.98 2.86
N ALA A 128 15.79 -13.27 2.32
CA ALA A 128 15.25 -12.48 1.21
C ALA A 128 14.84 -11.06 1.65
N GLY A 129 14.54 -10.17 0.70
CA GLY A 129 14.02 -8.84 0.99
C GLY A 129 12.57 -8.88 1.49
N CYS A 130 12.17 -7.93 2.34
CA CYS A 130 10.80 -7.85 2.85
C CYS A 130 9.89 -7.26 1.77
N ILE A 131 9.97 -5.96 1.48
CA ILE A 131 9.23 -5.33 0.39
C ILE A 131 10.19 -4.89 -0.70
N ALA A 132 9.87 -5.23 -1.94
CA ALA A 132 10.69 -4.89 -3.08
C ALA A 132 9.87 -4.26 -4.22
N LEU A 133 10.38 -3.17 -4.79
CA LEU A 133 9.85 -2.51 -5.98
C LEU A 133 10.82 -2.68 -7.14
N ASN A 134 10.36 -3.18 -8.28
CA ASN A 134 11.19 -3.35 -9.46
C ASN A 134 10.42 -3.20 -10.79
N ASN A 135 11.10 -2.76 -11.83
CA ASN A 135 10.62 -2.86 -13.20
C ASN A 135 11.30 -4.02 -13.92
N GLU A 136 10.79 -5.24 -13.73
CA GLU A 136 11.39 -6.44 -14.33
C GLU A 136 11.47 -6.38 -15.87
N LYS A 137 12.62 -6.78 -16.42
CA LYS A 137 12.92 -6.73 -17.87
C LYS A 137 11.98 -7.59 -18.71
N ASP A 138 11.58 -8.73 -18.17
CA ASP A 138 10.76 -9.73 -18.87
C ASP A 138 9.31 -9.24 -19.05
N PHE A 139 8.99 -8.07 -18.47
CA PHE A 139 7.70 -7.42 -18.49
C PHE A 139 7.81 -5.98 -19.04
N ALA A 140 8.75 -5.75 -19.96
CA ALA A 140 9.04 -4.42 -20.53
C ALA A 140 7.84 -3.69 -21.13
N ASP A 141 6.87 -4.44 -21.68
CA ASP A 141 5.66 -3.89 -22.31
C ASP A 141 4.61 -3.38 -21.32
N TYR A 142 4.79 -3.67 -20.02
CA TYR A 142 3.87 -3.24 -18.98
C TYR A 142 4.22 -1.85 -18.43
N PRO A 143 3.22 -1.12 -17.91
CA PRO A 143 3.45 0.17 -17.26
C PRO A 143 4.50 0.05 -16.16
N TYR A 144 5.31 1.09 -15.99
CA TYR A 144 6.28 1.12 -14.91
C TYR A 144 5.60 1.21 -13.53
N VAL A 145 6.35 0.82 -12.50
CA VAL A 145 5.94 0.98 -11.11
C VAL A 145 5.65 2.45 -10.79
N LYS A 146 4.40 2.75 -10.45
CA LYS A 146 3.96 4.12 -10.18
C LYS A 146 2.85 4.21 -9.13
N ASP A 147 2.85 5.30 -8.36
CA ASP A 147 1.80 5.64 -7.40
C ASP A 147 1.66 4.54 -6.34
N ILE A 148 2.75 4.33 -5.58
CA ILE A 148 2.87 3.25 -4.59
C ILE A 148 2.83 3.85 -3.18
N ALA A 149 2.03 3.28 -2.29
CA ALA A 149 1.96 3.66 -0.89
C ALA A 149 2.30 2.47 0.01
N ILE A 150 3.38 2.60 0.79
CA ILE A 150 3.84 1.60 1.76
C ILE A 150 3.77 2.23 3.14
N TYR A 151 2.82 1.80 3.98
CA TYR A 151 2.66 2.41 5.30
C TYR A 151 2.12 1.52 6.40
N ASP A 152 2.42 1.85 7.65
CA ASP A 152 1.99 1.07 8.82
C ASP A 152 2.43 -0.40 8.78
N ASN A 153 3.56 -0.74 8.15
CA ASN A 153 4.10 -2.10 8.15
C ASN A 153 5.20 -2.28 9.21
N VAL A 154 5.37 -3.51 9.71
CA VAL A 154 6.51 -3.92 10.54
C VAL A 154 7.35 -4.90 9.77
N LEU A 155 8.61 -4.54 9.50
CA LEU A 155 9.53 -5.26 8.62
C LEU A 155 10.78 -5.67 9.42
N VAL A 156 11.07 -6.97 9.51
CA VAL A 156 12.12 -7.45 10.44
C VAL A 156 13.00 -8.54 9.84
N GLY A 157 14.33 -8.43 9.97
CA GLY A 157 15.24 -9.54 9.71
C GLY A 157 15.47 -9.89 8.23
N CYS A 158 14.86 -9.15 7.30
CA CYS A 158 15.11 -9.32 5.88
C CYS A 158 16.48 -8.76 5.47
N ASN A 159 17.05 -9.22 4.36
CA ASN A 159 18.31 -8.65 3.87
C ASN A 159 18.16 -7.16 3.53
N LYS A 160 17.06 -6.82 2.86
CA LYS A 160 16.61 -5.45 2.70
C LYS A 160 15.18 -5.36 3.19
N ASN A 161 14.91 -4.51 4.18
CA ASN A 161 13.53 -4.38 4.67
C ASN A 161 12.65 -3.70 3.61
N ILE A 162 13.12 -2.62 2.99
CA ILE A 162 12.53 -2.07 1.77
C ILE A 162 13.63 -1.86 0.74
N ALA A 163 13.40 -2.34 -0.48
CA ALA A 163 14.34 -2.17 -1.57
C ALA A 163 13.65 -1.71 -2.86
N ILE A 164 14.28 -0.75 -3.54
CA ILE A 164 13.89 -0.24 -4.85
C ILE A 164 15.06 -0.47 -5.79
N TRP A 165 14.84 -1.17 -6.89
CA TRP A 165 15.86 -1.35 -7.92
C TRP A 165 15.22 -1.41 -9.31
N ASN A 166 16.03 -1.30 -10.35
CA ASN A 166 15.60 -1.57 -11.72
C ASN A 166 16.46 -2.71 -12.26
N SER A 167 15.85 -3.66 -12.99
CA SER A 167 16.61 -4.72 -13.67
C SER A 167 17.07 -4.35 -15.08
N ASP A 168 16.78 -3.12 -15.53
CA ASP A 168 16.85 -2.72 -16.93
C ASP A 168 17.87 -1.61 -17.16
N LYS A 169 18.67 -1.75 -18.24
CA LYS A 169 19.50 -0.67 -18.81
C LYS A 169 18.71 0.28 -19.73
N THR A 170 17.47 -0.05 -20.03
CA THR A 170 16.51 0.79 -20.76
C THR A 170 15.79 1.71 -19.77
N PRO A 171 15.35 2.92 -20.18
CA PRO A 171 14.75 3.87 -19.26
C PRO A 171 13.51 3.26 -18.62
N THR A 172 13.66 2.78 -17.39
CA THR A 172 12.60 2.40 -16.47
C THR A 172 12.42 3.55 -15.49
N LEU A 173 11.25 3.68 -14.88
CA LEU A 173 11.00 4.73 -13.92
C LEU A 173 10.17 4.18 -12.77
N ILE A 174 10.64 4.37 -11.54
CA ILE A 174 9.82 4.13 -10.35
C ILE A 174 9.40 5.49 -9.81
N GLU A 175 8.10 5.80 -9.89
CA GLU A 175 7.61 7.15 -9.65
C GLU A 175 6.52 7.21 -8.57
N ASN A 176 6.49 8.32 -7.81
CA ASN A 176 5.43 8.62 -6.84
C ASN A 176 5.29 7.52 -5.79
N VAL A 177 6.38 7.22 -5.10
CA VAL A 177 6.39 6.22 -4.02
C VAL A 177 6.39 6.95 -2.69
N THR A 178 5.42 6.63 -1.83
CA THR A 178 5.38 7.10 -0.45
C THR A 178 5.62 5.94 0.50
N ILE A 179 6.67 6.03 1.31
CA ILE A 179 7.04 5.08 2.36
C ILE A 179 6.90 5.83 3.68
N ARG A 180 5.85 5.54 4.45
CA ARG A 180 5.60 6.27 5.69
C ARG A 180 5.15 5.43 6.85
N GLN A 181 5.51 5.83 8.07
CA GLN A 181 4.99 5.19 9.29
C GLN A 181 5.24 3.69 9.32
N ASN A 182 6.36 3.22 8.78
CA ASN A 182 6.78 1.82 8.90
C ASN A 182 7.76 1.67 10.06
N THR A 183 7.83 0.48 10.64
CA THR A 183 8.85 0.10 11.62
C THR A 183 9.78 -0.94 11.00
N LEU A 184 11.00 -0.54 10.66
CA LEU A 184 12.00 -1.38 10.01
C LEU A 184 13.09 -1.74 11.02
N VAL A 185 13.24 -3.03 11.30
CA VAL A 185 14.07 -3.53 12.39
C VAL A 185 15.07 -4.55 11.88
N ASN A 186 16.35 -4.34 12.19
CA ASN A 186 17.44 -5.31 12.07
C ASN A 186 17.43 -6.06 10.73
N ALA A 187 17.73 -5.36 9.64
CA ALA A 187 18.08 -6.05 8.41
C ALA A 187 19.26 -7.01 8.64
N ALA A 188 19.22 -8.18 8.00
CA ALA A 188 20.15 -9.28 8.29
C ALA A 188 20.72 -9.95 7.03
N ALA A 189 22.02 -10.27 7.10
CA ALA A 189 22.75 -10.99 6.06
C ALA A 189 23.66 -12.04 6.69
N ASN A 190 23.94 -13.12 5.95
CA ASN A 190 24.96 -14.10 6.29
C ASN A 190 26.24 -13.77 5.50
N GLY A 191 27.31 -13.45 6.21
CA GLY A 191 28.63 -13.15 5.60
C GLY A 191 28.84 -11.67 5.32
N ALA A 192 29.64 -11.36 4.30
CA ALA A 192 30.04 -9.99 3.95
C ALA A 192 29.03 -9.22 3.09
N LEU A 193 27.81 -9.75 2.94
CA LEU A 193 26.78 -9.15 2.10
C LEU A 193 26.02 -8.05 2.83
N GLU A 194 25.52 -7.12 2.04
CA GLU A 194 24.84 -5.90 2.47
C GLU A 194 23.50 -6.28 3.10
N ALA A 195 23.27 -5.84 4.33
CA ALA A 195 21.92 -5.81 4.90
C ALA A 195 21.60 -4.37 5.27
N VAL A 196 20.41 -3.90 4.91
CA VAL A 196 20.03 -2.50 5.14
C VAL A 196 18.53 -2.37 5.26
N ASN A 197 18.06 -1.48 6.14
CA ASN A 197 16.62 -1.28 6.32
C ASN A 197 15.96 -0.71 5.06
N PHE A 198 16.61 0.23 4.37
CA PHE A 198 16.08 0.86 3.18
C PHE A 198 17.18 1.03 2.13
N SER A 199 16.95 0.50 0.94
CA SER A 199 17.89 0.64 -0.19
C SER A 199 17.22 1.11 -1.47
N ILE A 200 17.88 2.02 -2.18
CA ILE A 200 17.60 2.32 -3.59
C ILE A 200 18.87 1.97 -4.38
N ALA A 201 18.76 1.11 -5.39
CA ALA A 201 19.89 0.74 -6.23
C ALA A 201 20.38 1.93 -7.05
N CYS A 202 21.67 1.93 -7.39
CA CYS A 202 22.34 3.05 -8.04
C CYS A 202 21.95 3.27 -9.49
N ASP A 203 21.43 2.24 -10.15
CA ASP A 203 20.85 2.31 -11.47
C ASP A 203 19.31 2.47 -11.43
N ALA A 204 18.74 2.61 -10.23
CA ALA A 204 17.33 2.91 -10.08
C ALA A 204 17.06 4.36 -10.51
N ASN A 205 16.38 4.51 -11.64
CA ASN A 205 15.78 5.77 -12.05
C ASN A 205 14.46 5.94 -11.30
N VAL A 206 14.49 6.81 -10.29
CA VAL A 206 13.38 7.07 -9.37
C VAL A 206 12.93 8.53 -9.47
N ARG A 207 11.64 8.79 -9.22
CA ARG A 207 11.08 10.15 -9.19
C ARG A 207 10.06 10.30 -8.08
N ASN A 208 10.13 11.41 -7.34
CA ASN A 208 9.18 11.75 -6.29
C ASN A 208 8.97 10.60 -5.28
N ILE A 209 10.07 10.18 -4.65
CA ILE A 209 10.09 9.23 -3.55
C ILE A 209 10.00 10.02 -2.25
N VAL A 210 9.06 9.69 -1.39
CA VAL A 210 8.87 10.31 -0.08
C VAL A 210 9.02 9.25 0.99
N VAL A 211 9.95 9.47 1.91
CA VAL A 211 10.25 8.59 3.04
C VAL A 211 10.05 9.37 4.32
N GLU A 212 8.95 9.12 5.04
CA GLU A 212 8.61 9.95 6.20
C GLU A 212 8.05 9.20 7.40
N LYS A 213 8.33 9.69 8.61
CA LYS A 213 7.75 9.12 9.84
C LYS A 213 8.03 7.64 10.05
N ASN A 214 9.09 7.09 9.45
CA ASN A 214 9.48 5.70 9.66
C ASN A 214 10.38 5.59 10.90
N ILE A 215 10.42 4.39 11.49
CA ILE A 215 11.44 3.98 12.47
C ILE A 215 12.44 3.09 11.74
N PHE A 216 13.70 3.48 11.75
CA PHE A 216 14.82 2.68 11.27
C PHE A 216 15.66 2.23 12.47
N TYR A 217 15.46 0.99 12.92
CA TYR A 217 16.23 0.38 13.99
C TYR A 217 17.18 -0.66 13.41
N GLN A 218 18.48 -0.56 13.69
CA GLN A 218 19.45 -1.57 13.26
C GLN A 218 20.56 -1.71 14.31
N GLN A 219 20.51 -2.75 15.12
CA GLN A 219 21.40 -2.94 16.27
C GLN A 219 22.87 -3.15 15.87
N LYS A 220 23.09 -3.92 14.79
CA LYS A 220 24.43 -4.23 14.31
C LYS A 220 24.74 -3.40 13.07
N PRO A 221 25.87 -2.68 13.04
CA PRO A 221 26.35 -2.11 11.80
C PRO A 221 26.54 -3.23 10.78
N VAL A 222 26.04 -3.01 9.57
CA VAL A 222 26.08 -3.99 8.49
C VAL A 222 27.02 -3.44 7.42
N LYS A 223 27.88 -4.31 6.89
CA LYS A 223 28.84 -3.94 5.85
C LYS A 223 28.05 -3.64 4.57
N GLU A 224 27.83 -2.37 4.28
CA GLU A 224 27.23 -1.95 3.02
C GLU A 224 28.35 -1.62 2.02
N LYS A 225 28.57 -2.48 1.02
CA LYS A 225 29.39 -2.13 -0.14
C LYS A 225 28.53 -1.21 -1.00
N ASN A 226 28.87 0.06 -1.09
CA ASN A 226 28.10 0.98 -1.92
C ASN A 226 28.10 0.49 -3.39
N PRO A 227 26.96 0.08 -3.96
CA PRO A 227 26.90 -0.44 -5.32
C PRO A 227 27.17 0.65 -6.38
N CYS A 228 27.17 1.93 -5.98
CA CYS A 228 27.39 3.08 -6.85
C CYS A 228 28.89 3.36 -7.04
N LEU A 229 29.74 2.76 -6.20
CA LEU A 229 31.19 2.96 -6.22
C LEU A 229 31.89 1.65 -6.61
N PRO A 230 32.18 1.43 -7.91
CA PRO A 230 32.75 0.18 -8.38
C PRO A 230 34.17 -0.13 -7.86
N ASN A 231 34.83 0.79 -7.15
CA ASN A 231 36.26 0.68 -6.78
C ASN A 231 36.58 0.78 -5.28
N GLN A 232 35.61 0.61 -4.37
CA GLN A 232 35.93 0.47 -2.95
C GLN A 232 36.47 -0.95 -2.70
N ALA A 233 37.78 -1.14 -2.88
CA ALA A 233 38.47 -2.34 -2.45
C ALA A 233 38.33 -2.43 -0.92
N SER A 234 37.65 -3.46 -0.42
CA SER A 234 37.49 -3.71 1.00
C SER A 234 38.87 -3.95 1.63
N ALA A 235 39.41 -2.94 2.33
CA ALA A 235 40.53 -3.16 3.22
C ALA A 235 40.00 -3.98 4.41
N ALA A 236 40.33 -5.27 4.45
CA ALA A 236 39.97 -6.13 5.57
C ALA A 236 40.71 -5.64 6.83
N GLY A 237 40.04 -4.92 7.74
CA GLY A 237 40.62 -4.58 9.04
C GLY A 237 40.08 -3.39 9.85
N GLN A 238 39.11 -2.59 9.36
CA GLN A 238 38.60 -1.42 10.09
C GLN A 238 37.11 -1.56 10.47
N GLU A 239 36.81 -2.44 11.43
CA GLU A 239 35.46 -2.99 11.61
C GLU A 239 34.40 -2.14 12.35
N VAL A 240 34.62 -0.87 12.70
CA VAL A 240 33.57 -0.08 13.40
C VAL A 240 33.40 1.34 12.86
N ALA A 241 34.50 2.05 12.56
CA ALA A 241 34.41 3.41 12.00
C ALA A 241 33.91 3.42 10.53
N GLU A 242 34.14 2.34 9.78
CA GLU A 242 33.73 2.27 8.37
C GLU A 242 32.23 2.00 8.18
N ALA A 243 31.58 1.30 9.13
CA ALA A 243 30.16 0.97 8.99
C ALA A 243 29.24 2.16 9.29
N GLN A 244 29.65 3.10 10.15
CA GLN A 244 28.99 4.41 10.28
C GLN A 244 29.13 5.25 9.00
N ASN A 245 30.31 5.24 8.39
CA ASN A 245 30.56 5.88 7.11
C ASN A 245 29.75 5.27 5.94
N ALA A 246 29.47 3.95 5.97
CA ALA A 246 28.78 3.27 4.87
C ALA A 246 27.31 3.73 4.72
N LEU A 247 26.58 3.95 5.83
CA LEU A 247 25.21 4.46 5.78
C LEU A 247 25.15 5.92 5.33
N GLU A 248 26.10 6.75 5.80
CA GLU A 248 26.25 8.13 5.34
C GLU A 248 26.60 8.19 3.85
N GLN A 249 27.41 7.26 3.34
CA GLN A 249 27.77 7.15 1.92
C GLN A 249 26.64 6.60 1.04
N PHE A 250 25.79 5.73 1.55
CA PHE A 250 24.71 5.10 0.78
C PHE A 250 23.63 6.11 0.40
N ILE A 251 23.17 6.90 1.36
CA ILE A 251 22.15 7.92 1.09
C ILE A 251 22.75 9.07 0.28
N ALA A 252 24.03 9.40 0.45
CA ALA A 252 24.72 10.48 -0.26
C ALA A 252 24.80 10.34 -1.80
N GLN A 253 24.49 9.18 -2.38
CA GLN A 253 24.87 8.87 -3.77
C GLN A 253 23.77 8.29 -4.65
N ALA A 254 22.49 8.40 -4.26
CA ALA A 254 21.42 8.16 -5.21
C ALA A 254 21.60 9.10 -6.43
N PRO A 255 21.38 8.64 -7.69
CA PRO A 255 21.75 9.41 -8.88
C PRO A 255 21.03 10.74 -9.06
N ASP A 256 19.92 10.94 -8.34
CA ASP A 256 19.17 12.20 -8.33
C ASP A 256 18.48 12.37 -6.97
N THR A 257 19.25 12.80 -5.99
CA THR A 257 18.78 12.93 -4.60
C THR A 257 17.71 13.99 -4.43
N ALA A 258 17.56 14.89 -5.41
CA ALA A 258 16.43 15.81 -5.49
C ALA A 258 15.09 15.08 -5.66
N GLN A 259 15.10 13.82 -6.10
CA GLN A 259 13.90 12.99 -6.27
C GLN A 259 13.48 12.25 -5.01
N ILE A 260 14.31 12.24 -3.96
CA ILE A 260 14.04 11.52 -2.72
C ILE A 260 13.95 12.53 -1.59
N ARG A 261 12.82 12.53 -0.88
CA ARG A 261 12.58 13.41 0.25
C ARG A 261 12.46 12.59 1.52
N TYR A 262 13.34 12.82 2.47
CA TYR A 262 13.24 12.31 3.83
C TYR A 262 12.56 13.36 4.70
N ASN A 263 11.60 12.96 5.54
CA ASN A 263 10.89 13.89 6.41
C ASN A 263 10.46 13.23 7.72
N SER A 264 10.91 13.77 8.84
CA SER A 264 10.52 13.30 10.18
C SER A 264 10.71 11.80 10.35
N ASN A 265 11.84 11.21 9.95
CA ASN A 265 12.14 9.81 10.28
C ASN A 265 12.90 9.71 11.61
N LEU A 266 12.80 8.56 12.27
CA LEU A 266 13.55 8.23 13.48
C LEU A 266 14.59 7.15 13.16
N TRP A 267 15.85 7.46 13.40
CA TRP A 267 17.00 6.59 13.10
C TRP A 267 17.68 6.12 14.39
N TRP A 268 18.06 4.85 14.47
CA TRP A 268 18.79 4.31 15.63
C TRP A 268 19.63 3.07 15.29
N PRO A 269 20.87 2.95 15.84
CA PRO A 269 21.63 3.95 16.61
C PRO A 269 22.49 4.87 15.73
N PHE A 270 22.26 4.91 14.42
CA PHE A 270 23.14 5.60 13.46
C PHE A 270 22.97 7.11 13.48
N SER A 271 24.02 7.82 13.07
CA SER A 271 23.97 9.24 12.73
C SER A 271 23.00 9.50 11.58
N LEU A 272 22.46 10.71 11.54
CA LEU A 272 21.59 11.15 10.45
C LEU A 272 22.37 11.11 9.13
N PRO A 273 21.81 10.48 8.09
CA PRO A 273 22.32 10.62 6.73
C PRO A 273 22.38 12.09 6.32
N ALA A 274 23.39 12.48 5.54
CA ALA A 274 23.60 13.86 5.07
C ALA A 274 22.44 14.47 4.24
N MET A 275 21.44 13.66 3.86
CA MET A 275 20.26 14.08 3.09
C MET A 275 18.96 14.02 3.87
N THR A 276 19.03 13.79 5.17
CA THR A 276 17.84 13.86 5.99
C THR A 276 17.38 15.31 6.12
N SER A 277 16.08 15.50 6.28
CA SER A 277 15.55 16.82 6.64
C SER A 277 15.96 17.18 8.06
N ASP A 278 15.94 18.48 8.38
CA ASP A 278 16.08 19.00 9.74
C ASP A 278 15.06 18.42 10.74
N SER A 279 14.02 17.74 10.26
CA SER A 279 12.98 17.11 11.09
C SER A 279 13.25 15.64 11.42
N ASP A 280 14.22 15.00 10.77
CA ASP A 280 14.63 13.63 11.15
C ASP A 280 15.37 13.66 12.49
N ILE A 281 15.20 12.61 13.29
CA ILE A 281 15.78 12.51 14.62
C ILE A 281 16.58 11.22 14.78
N VAL A 282 17.65 11.30 15.57
CA VAL A 282 18.40 10.12 16.04
C VAL A 282 18.10 9.94 17.52
N ALA A 283 17.35 8.90 17.84
CA ALA A 283 16.99 8.61 19.22
C ALA A 283 16.56 7.14 19.33
N ASP A 284 16.77 6.54 20.50
CA ASP A 284 16.29 5.18 20.76
C ASP A 284 14.75 5.15 20.64
N PRO A 285 14.18 4.37 19.70
CA PRO A 285 12.73 4.24 19.56
C PRO A 285 12.07 3.52 20.74
N LYS A 286 12.83 2.97 21.69
CA LYS A 286 12.33 2.24 22.86
C LYS A 286 11.30 1.18 22.47
N LEU A 287 11.64 0.36 21.48
CA LEU A 287 10.79 -0.76 21.07
C LEU A 287 10.77 -1.80 22.21
N ALA A 288 9.67 -2.54 22.36
CA ALA A 288 9.47 -3.42 23.50
C ALA A 288 10.54 -4.50 23.67
N ALA A 289 10.94 -5.16 22.58
CA ALA A 289 11.97 -6.20 22.57
C ALA A 289 12.52 -6.46 21.15
N PRO A 290 13.08 -5.43 20.46
CA PRO A 290 13.39 -5.47 19.02
C PRO A 290 14.45 -6.50 18.63
N ASP A 291 15.25 -6.96 19.59
CA ASP A 291 16.34 -7.92 19.38
C ASP A 291 15.93 -9.36 19.77
N THR A 292 14.66 -9.57 20.14
CA THR A 292 14.16 -10.93 20.39
C THR A 292 14.28 -11.75 19.12
N PRO A 293 14.90 -12.95 19.16
CA PRO A 293 14.97 -13.83 18.01
C PRO A 293 13.58 -14.08 17.41
N LEU A 294 13.46 -13.86 16.11
CA LEU A 294 12.24 -14.19 15.38
C LEU A 294 12.03 -15.70 15.38
N VAL A 295 10.78 -16.12 15.57
CA VAL A 295 10.36 -17.52 15.54
C VAL A 295 9.31 -17.69 14.43
N PRO A 296 9.38 -18.76 13.62
CA PRO A 296 8.39 -19.02 12.59
C PRO A 296 6.97 -19.14 13.18
N ASN A 297 5.96 -18.69 12.43
CA ASN A 297 4.55 -18.80 12.80
C ASN A 297 4.21 -18.18 14.17
N GLN A 298 4.76 -17.01 14.48
CA GLN A 298 4.49 -16.31 15.74
C GLN A 298 4.05 -14.84 15.50
N PRO A 299 2.84 -14.59 14.99
CA PRO A 299 2.29 -13.23 14.86
C PRO A 299 2.31 -12.45 16.19
N ALA A 300 2.24 -13.16 17.32
CA ALA A 300 2.35 -12.59 18.66
C ALA A 300 3.69 -11.86 18.92
N GLN A 301 4.73 -12.10 18.12
CA GLN A 301 6.00 -11.36 18.20
C GLN A 301 5.88 -9.93 17.67
N LEU A 302 4.80 -9.57 16.98
CA LEU A 302 4.54 -8.19 16.54
C LEU A 302 4.64 -7.20 17.71
N LYS A 303 4.19 -7.59 18.92
CA LYS A 303 4.26 -6.76 20.13
C LYS A 303 5.68 -6.35 20.51
N ASN A 304 6.70 -7.11 20.11
CA ASN A 304 8.11 -6.83 20.41
C ASN A 304 8.59 -5.55 19.71
N TYR A 305 7.91 -5.15 18.64
CA TYR A 305 8.26 -3.99 17.83
C TYR A 305 7.37 -2.78 18.12
N LYS A 306 6.48 -2.88 19.12
CA LYS A 306 5.66 -1.75 19.58
C LYS A 306 6.54 -0.75 20.35
N PRO A 307 6.51 0.54 20.02
CA PRO A 307 7.14 1.57 20.85
C PRO A 307 6.54 1.60 22.26
N LEU A 308 7.40 1.67 23.28
CA LEU A 308 6.99 1.76 24.68
C LEU A 308 6.60 3.20 25.06
N ALA A 309 5.90 3.33 26.20
CA ALA A 309 5.57 4.64 26.76
C ALA A 309 6.83 5.52 26.94
N GLY A 310 6.74 6.79 26.55
CA GLY A 310 7.89 7.71 26.57
C GLY A 310 8.90 7.46 25.44
N SER A 311 8.53 6.68 24.43
CA SER A 311 9.29 6.58 23.17
C SER A 311 9.19 7.89 22.38
N PRO A 312 10.31 8.39 21.83
CA PRO A 312 10.29 9.51 20.87
C PRO A 312 9.50 9.17 19.60
N ALA A 313 9.37 7.88 19.25
CA ALA A 313 8.54 7.44 18.14
C ALA A 313 7.07 7.83 18.32
N ILE A 314 6.53 7.71 19.55
CA ILE A 314 5.14 8.07 19.85
C ILE A 314 4.95 9.58 19.72
N ALA A 315 5.85 10.37 20.29
CA ALA A 315 5.75 11.83 20.30
C ALA A 315 5.81 12.45 18.89
N GLY A 316 6.67 11.90 18.02
CA GLY A 316 6.79 12.36 16.62
C GLY A 316 5.82 11.71 15.65
N GLY A 317 4.93 10.81 16.10
CA GLY A 317 4.00 10.09 15.23
C GLY A 317 4.70 9.15 14.24
N HIS A 318 5.84 8.60 14.64
CA HIS A 318 6.63 7.65 13.86
C HIS A 318 6.13 6.21 14.03
N GLY A 319 6.46 5.38 13.05
CA GLY A 319 6.25 3.94 13.08
C GLY A 319 4.80 3.52 12.86
N ALA A 320 4.61 2.20 12.80
CA ALA A 320 3.37 1.57 12.40
C ALA A 320 2.30 1.55 13.50
N GLN A 321 1.82 2.71 13.94
CA GLN A 321 0.88 2.78 15.07
C GLN A 321 -0.38 1.95 14.84
N ALA A 322 -0.97 2.02 13.64
CA ALA A 322 -2.21 1.32 13.31
C ALA A 322 -2.09 -0.21 13.43
N ILE A 323 -0.91 -0.77 13.18
CA ILE A 323 -0.70 -2.23 13.23
C ILE A 323 -0.71 -2.78 14.65
N PHE A 324 -0.27 -1.98 15.63
CA PHE A 324 -0.10 -2.40 17.01
C PHE A 324 -1.37 -2.29 17.84
N ASP A 325 -2.38 -1.62 17.29
CA ASP A 325 -3.69 -1.42 17.91
C ASP A 325 -4.75 -2.36 17.33
N GLY A 326 -4.43 -3.07 16.24
CA GLY A 326 -5.25 -4.11 15.63
C GLY A 326 -4.81 -5.54 15.98
N THR A 327 -5.72 -6.50 15.86
CA THR A 327 -5.41 -7.93 15.85
C THR A 327 -5.07 -8.37 14.43
N ILE A 328 -3.78 -8.60 14.14
CA ILE A 328 -3.35 -9.27 12.91
C ILE A 328 -3.28 -10.77 13.15
N GLY A 329 -3.80 -11.55 12.20
CA GLY A 329 -3.57 -12.99 12.14
C GLY A 329 -4.20 -13.76 13.29
N ALA A 330 -5.40 -13.38 13.74
CA ALA A 330 -6.23 -14.25 14.59
C ALA A 330 -6.46 -15.56 13.83
N THR A 331 -5.73 -16.59 14.24
CA THR A 331 -5.49 -17.85 13.55
C THR A 331 -6.79 -18.53 13.08
N ALA A 332 -7.00 -18.62 11.77
CA ALA A 332 -7.70 -19.76 11.20
C ALA A 332 -6.79 -20.98 11.43
N THR A 333 -7.03 -21.74 12.50
CA THR A 333 -6.35 -23.03 12.69
C THR A 333 -6.98 -23.99 11.68
N PRO A 334 -6.23 -24.55 10.71
CA PRO A 334 -6.78 -25.52 9.78
C PRO A 334 -7.23 -26.75 10.58
N GLY A 335 -8.55 -26.98 10.67
CA GLY A 335 -9.09 -28.15 11.33
C GLY A 335 -8.60 -29.43 10.64
N SER A 336 -8.09 -30.38 11.43
CA SER A 336 -7.78 -31.73 10.97
C SER A 336 -9.02 -32.37 10.31
N PRO A 337 -8.90 -33.05 9.15
CA PRO A 337 -10.03 -33.66 8.46
C PRO A 337 -10.44 -34.94 9.20
N GLY A 338 -11.24 -34.82 10.26
CA GLY A 338 -11.71 -36.00 10.99
C GLY A 338 -12.48 -35.78 12.29
N GLY A 339 -12.73 -34.55 12.74
CA GLY A 339 -13.50 -34.27 13.96
C GLY A 339 -14.86 -33.65 13.67
N PRO A 340 -15.92 -33.94 14.46
CA PRO A 340 -17.23 -33.33 14.27
C PRO A 340 -17.11 -31.81 14.32
N THR A 341 -17.76 -31.15 13.36
CA THR A 341 -17.87 -29.71 13.24
C THR A 341 -18.14 -29.06 14.60
N PRO A 342 -17.20 -28.28 15.16
CA PRO A 342 -17.51 -27.50 16.35
C PRO A 342 -18.49 -26.40 15.94
N THR A 343 -19.69 -26.43 16.50
CA THR A 343 -20.60 -25.28 16.47
C THR A 343 -19.95 -24.15 17.27
N ALA A 344 -19.27 -23.25 16.56
CA ALA A 344 -18.78 -22.02 17.15
C ALA A 344 -19.98 -21.21 17.65
N THR A 345 -20.14 -21.12 18.97
CA THR A 345 -20.99 -20.10 19.57
C THR A 345 -20.24 -18.78 19.41
N ILE A 346 -20.68 -17.99 18.43
CA ILE A 346 -20.16 -16.65 18.18
C ILE A 346 -20.49 -15.80 19.41
N VAL A 347 -19.47 -15.43 20.18
CA VAL A 347 -19.57 -14.28 21.10
C VAL A 347 -19.60 -13.04 20.20
N PRO A 348 -20.63 -12.16 20.30
CA PRO A 348 -20.70 -10.97 19.48
C PRO A 348 -19.51 -10.07 19.82
N THR A 349 -18.51 -10.02 18.94
CA THR A 349 -17.55 -8.93 18.94
C THR A 349 -18.24 -7.69 18.39
N THR A 350 -18.09 -6.58 19.10
CA THR A 350 -18.62 -5.29 18.69
C THR A 350 -18.04 -4.96 17.31
N PRO A 351 -18.88 -4.72 16.29
CA PRO A 351 -18.41 -4.49 14.93
C PRO A 351 -17.53 -3.22 14.88
N PRO A 352 -16.56 -3.15 13.94
CA PRO A 352 -15.93 -1.88 13.57
C PRO A 352 -17.05 -0.88 13.20
N PRO A 353 -16.85 0.45 13.36
CA PRO A 353 -17.92 1.44 13.23
C PRO A 353 -18.68 1.20 11.93
N THR A 354 -19.83 0.57 12.09
CA THR A 354 -20.72 0.25 10.99
C THR A 354 -21.22 1.59 10.53
N THR A 355 -20.97 1.95 9.27
CA THR A 355 -21.71 3.05 8.65
C THR A 355 -23.16 2.61 8.63
N VAL A 356 -23.89 3.00 9.68
CA VAL A 356 -25.30 2.72 9.86
C VAL A 356 -26.00 3.14 8.57
N PRO A 357 -26.79 2.27 7.92
CA PRO A 357 -27.67 2.71 6.86
C PRO A 357 -28.56 3.81 7.45
N THR A 358 -28.33 5.05 7.02
CA THR A 358 -29.02 6.20 7.59
C THR A 358 -30.51 6.03 7.30
N PRO A 359 -31.37 5.94 8.33
CA PRO A 359 -32.81 5.80 8.11
C PRO A 359 -33.32 7.02 7.35
N ARG A 360 -34.14 6.75 6.33
CA ARG A 360 -34.76 7.77 5.49
C ARG A 360 -35.59 8.72 6.39
N PRO A 361 -35.35 10.05 6.38
CA PRO A 361 -36.17 10.99 7.13
C PRO A 361 -37.64 10.90 6.68
N THR A 362 -38.56 10.86 7.64
CA THR A 362 -40.01 10.85 7.34
C THR A 362 -40.42 12.28 6.94
N ALA A 363 -40.86 12.44 5.70
CA ALA A 363 -41.07 13.75 5.09
C ALA A 363 -42.23 14.53 5.73
N VAL A 364 -41.91 15.59 6.47
CA VAL A 364 -42.82 16.71 6.77
C VAL A 364 -42.10 17.99 6.36
N GLY A 365 -42.51 18.57 5.22
CA GLY A 365 -41.93 19.81 4.69
C GLY A 365 -40.51 19.66 4.13
N CYS A 366 -40.32 18.84 3.10
CA CYS A 366 -38.99 18.55 2.57
C CYS A 366 -38.43 19.71 1.72
N LEU A 367 -37.70 20.61 2.38
CA LEU A 367 -36.66 21.39 1.72
C LEU A 367 -35.34 20.68 2.02
N PRO A 368 -34.58 20.22 1.00
CA PRO A 368 -33.21 19.76 1.22
C PRO A 368 -32.46 20.84 2.01
N GLN A 369 -31.64 20.48 2.98
CA GLN A 369 -30.88 21.49 3.75
C GLN A 369 -29.98 22.29 2.81
N ASP A 370 -30.40 23.50 2.45
CA ASP A 370 -29.71 24.42 1.53
C ASP A 370 -28.58 25.17 2.26
N ASN A 371 -27.67 24.41 2.88
CA ASN A 371 -26.55 24.95 3.65
C ASN A 371 -25.26 25.05 2.81
N GLY A 372 -25.37 24.94 1.48
CA GLY A 372 -24.25 24.85 0.55
C GLY A 372 -24.22 25.97 -0.50
N VAL A 373 -23.16 25.98 -1.31
CA VAL A 373 -22.99 26.94 -2.42
C VAL A 373 -23.63 26.47 -3.74
N VAL A 374 -24.31 25.32 -3.73
CA VAL A 374 -24.96 24.69 -4.89
C VAL A 374 -26.45 25.01 -4.86
N SER A 375 -27.05 25.31 -6.00
CA SER A 375 -28.50 25.54 -6.08
C SER A 375 -29.24 24.25 -6.46
N ASN A 376 -30.46 24.06 -5.95
CA ASN A 376 -31.24 22.83 -6.14
C ASN A 376 -30.42 21.55 -5.78
N PRO A 377 -29.90 21.44 -4.54
CA PRO A 377 -29.07 20.31 -4.12
C PRO A 377 -29.83 18.97 -4.08
N GLY A 378 -31.15 19.00 -3.87
CA GLY A 378 -32.01 17.81 -3.81
C GLY A 378 -32.78 17.49 -5.09
N PHE A 379 -32.57 18.22 -6.20
CA PHE A 379 -33.25 17.99 -7.48
C PHE A 379 -34.78 18.16 -7.48
N GLU A 380 -35.33 18.81 -6.44
CA GLU A 380 -36.76 19.06 -6.30
C GLU A 380 -37.29 20.06 -7.33
N ASP A 381 -36.44 20.99 -7.78
CA ASP A 381 -36.77 21.92 -8.88
C ASP A 381 -36.46 21.33 -10.27
N GLY A 382 -36.37 20.00 -10.35
CA GLY A 382 -36.05 19.26 -11.56
C GLY A 382 -34.57 19.39 -11.96
N LYS A 383 -34.30 19.44 -13.28
CA LYS A 383 -32.92 19.32 -13.80
C LYS A 383 -32.06 20.57 -13.62
N SER A 384 -32.66 21.75 -13.50
CA SER A 384 -31.94 23.03 -13.48
C SER A 384 -31.50 23.36 -12.05
N PRO A 385 -30.30 23.94 -11.83
CA PRO A 385 -29.31 24.42 -12.80
C PRO A 385 -28.23 23.40 -13.18
N TRP A 386 -28.38 22.15 -12.75
CA TRP A 386 -27.45 21.08 -13.09
C TRP A 386 -27.37 20.82 -14.60
N ARG A 387 -26.18 20.44 -15.03
CA ARG A 387 -25.86 20.09 -16.41
C ARG A 387 -25.05 18.81 -16.42
N PHE A 388 -25.31 17.99 -17.44
CA PHE A 388 -24.59 16.77 -17.70
C PHE A 388 -23.97 16.83 -19.09
N ARG A 389 -22.70 16.45 -19.19
CA ARG A 389 -21.98 16.35 -20.47
C ARG A 389 -21.11 15.12 -20.45
N THR A 390 -21.17 14.32 -21.51
CA THR A 390 -20.18 13.27 -21.73
C THR A 390 -19.75 13.20 -23.19
N ASN A 391 -18.50 12.80 -23.45
CA ASN A 391 -18.05 12.38 -24.78
C ASN A 391 -18.23 10.87 -25.02
N GLY A 392 -18.74 10.13 -24.04
CA GLY A 392 -19.22 8.76 -24.17
C GLY A 392 -20.68 8.73 -24.61
N ARG A 393 -21.46 7.78 -24.06
CA ARG A 393 -22.90 7.70 -24.24
C ARG A 393 -23.56 7.63 -22.88
N GLY A 394 -24.38 8.62 -22.54
CA GLY A 394 -25.12 8.63 -21.29
C GLY A 394 -26.23 9.67 -21.25
N THR A 395 -27.07 9.61 -20.24
CA THR A 395 -28.23 10.49 -20.04
C THR A 395 -28.30 10.97 -18.60
N TYR A 396 -28.94 12.13 -18.41
CA TYR A 396 -29.25 12.71 -17.11
C TYR A 396 -30.76 12.96 -17.00
N GLY A 397 -31.36 12.38 -15.97
CA GLY A 397 -32.76 12.51 -15.58
C GLY A 397 -32.91 12.95 -14.12
N VAL A 398 -34.15 13.20 -13.72
CA VAL A 398 -34.53 13.29 -12.30
C VAL A 398 -35.51 12.14 -12.05
N THR A 399 -35.33 11.42 -10.95
CA THR A 399 -36.12 10.24 -10.59
C THR A 399 -36.50 10.26 -9.12
N SER A 400 -37.47 9.43 -8.74
CA SER A 400 -37.85 9.11 -7.37
C SER A 400 -37.57 7.63 -7.08
N PRO A 401 -37.29 7.24 -5.82
CA PRO A 401 -37.17 8.11 -4.65
C PRO A 401 -35.79 8.77 -4.53
N GLY A 402 -35.76 10.01 -4.05
CA GLY A 402 -34.56 10.64 -3.52
C GLY A 402 -34.24 10.20 -2.08
N PHE A 403 -33.02 10.51 -1.63
CA PHE A 403 -32.59 10.18 -0.26
C PHE A 403 -33.34 11.01 0.79
N GLU A 404 -33.21 12.34 0.77
CA GLU A 404 -33.87 13.22 1.74
C GLU A 404 -35.33 13.49 1.36
N CYS A 405 -35.58 13.73 0.07
CA CYS A 405 -36.87 14.19 -0.45
C CYS A 405 -37.43 13.25 -1.54
N THR A 406 -38.15 13.81 -2.52
CA THR A 406 -38.84 13.04 -3.55
C THR A 406 -37.91 12.68 -4.69
N ASN A 407 -37.05 13.62 -5.07
CA ASN A 407 -36.28 13.60 -6.30
C ASN A 407 -34.79 13.34 -6.04
N ALA A 408 -34.14 12.77 -7.05
CA ALA A 408 -32.69 12.64 -7.15
C ALA A 408 -32.25 12.70 -8.61
N ALA A 409 -30.99 13.09 -8.85
CA ALA A 409 -30.38 12.94 -10.16
C ALA A 409 -30.20 11.46 -10.52
N GLN A 410 -30.64 11.10 -11.72
CA GLN A 410 -30.32 9.80 -12.32
C GLN A 410 -29.32 10.01 -13.44
N LEU A 411 -28.13 9.43 -13.31
CA LEU A 411 -27.13 9.37 -14.36
C LEU A 411 -27.11 7.95 -14.92
N THR A 412 -27.28 7.81 -16.23
CA THR A 412 -27.12 6.53 -16.93
C THR A 412 -25.92 6.62 -17.84
N ILE A 413 -24.88 5.83 -17.58
CA ILE A 413 -23.68 5.76 -18.43
C ILE A 413 -23.72 4.44 -19.20
N LYS A 414 -24.11 4.50 -20.48
CA LYS A 414 -24.15 3.30 -21.35
C LYS A 414 -22.78 2.99 -21.96
N ARG A 415 -21.93 4.00 -22.13
CA ARG A 415 -20.54 3.87 -22.56
C ARG A 415 -19.74 4.97 -21.91
N GLN A 416 -18.77 4.60 -21.08
CA GLN A 416 -17.89 5.56 -20.43
C GLN A 416 -17.09 6.34 -21.48
N GLY A 417 -17.05 7.66 -21.32
CA GLY A 417 -16.17 8.53 -22.08
C GLY A 417 -15.00 8.98 -21.21
N ARG A 418 -13.94 9.49 -21.84
CA ARG A 418 -12.82 10.15 -21.12
C ARG A 418 -13.25 11.42 -20.37
N ASN A 419 -14.45 11.92 -20.64
CA ASN A 419 -15.00 13.10 -20.01
C ASN A 419 -16.46 12.84 -19.66
N VAL A 420 -16.77 12.71 -18.37
CA VAL A 420 -18.12 12.61 -17.81
C VAL A 420 -18.24 13.73 -16.77
N LEU A 421 -19.04 14.74 -17.06
CA LEU A 421 -19.16 15.95 -16.26
C LEU A 421 -20.60 16.09 -15.76
N PHE A 422 -20.75 16.25 -14.46
CA PHE A 422 -21.99 16.62 -13.80
C PHE A 422 -21.74 17.87 -12.97
N PHE A 423 -22.32 19.00 -13.36
CA PHE A 423 -21.85 20.31 -12.87
C PHE A 423 -22.94 21.38 -12.84
N GLN A 424 -22.71 22.40 -12.02
CA GLN A 424 -23.35 23.71 -12.11
C GLN A 424 -22.34 24.75 -12.61
N LYS A 425 -22.83 25.85 -13.19
CA LYS A 425 -21.98 26.98 -13.57
C LYS A 425 -22.09 28.08 -12.53
N ARG A 426 -21.10 28.98 -12.50
CA ARG A 426 -21.09 30.20 -11.65
C ARG A 426 -21.01 29.93 -10.15
N ILE A 427 -20.42 28.81 -9.75
CA ILE A 427 -19.99 28.60 -8.35
C ILE A 427 -18.58 29.14 -8.23
N ALA A 428 -18.40 30.19 -7.43
CA ALA A 428 -17.10 30.75 -7.12
C ALA A 428 -16.51 29.99 -5.91
N LEU A 429 -15.28 29.47 -6.08
CA LEU A 429 -14.50 28.90 -4.99
C LEU A 429 -13.26 29.79 -4.81
N GLU A 430 -13.04 30.26 -3.58
CA GLU A 430 -11.96 31.18 -3.25
C GLU A 430 -10.66 30.41 -2.98
N ALA A 431 -9.56 30.89 -3.54
CA ALA A 431 -8.24 30.33 -3.33
C ALA A 431 -7.84 30.42 -1.84
N GLY A 432 -7.24 29.36 -1.31
CA GLY A 432 -6.84 29.25 0.09
C GLY A 432 -7.96 28.89 1.06
N GLN A 433 -9.23 28.82 0.61
CA GLN A 433 -10.34 28.43 1.45
C GLN A 433 -10.56 26.91 1.47
N ARG A 434 -11.06 26.42 2.61
CA ARG A 434 -11.50 25.03 2.78
C ARG A 434 -12.99 24.91 2.51
N TYR A 435 -13.35 23.90 1.75
CA TYR A 435 -14.72 23.55 1.42
C TYR A 435 -14.96 22.07 1.71
N ARG A 436 -16.25 21.72 1.82
CA ARG A 436 -16.70 20.34 1.96
C ARG A 436 -17.56 19.98 0.75
N LEU A 437 -17.21 18.90 0.07
CA LEU A 437 -18.07 18.24 -0.92
C LEU A 437 -18.80 17.11 -0.21
N SER A 438 -20.14 17.09 -0.30
CA SER A 438 -20.96 16.01 0.24
C SER A 438 -22.11 15.67 -0.68
N PHE A 439 -22.41 14.39 -0.85
CA PHE A 439 -23.56 13.92 -1.63
C PHE A 439 -24.01 12.54 -1.14
N TYR A 440 -25.27 12.20 -1.42
CA TYR A 440 -25.78 10.84 -1.28
C TYR A 440 -25.86 10.19 -2.65
N ALA A 441 -25.48 8.92 -2.76
CA ALA A 441 -25.56 8.17 -4.01
C ALA A 441 -25.85 6.69 -3.76
N SER A 442 -26.48 6.07 -4.76
CA SER A 442 -26.71 4.63 -4.91
C SER A 442 -26.57 4.24 -6.38
N SER A 443 -26.23 2.98 -6.64
CA SER A 443 -26.11 2.40 -7.98
C SER A 443 -26.88 1.09 -8.07
N ASN A 444 -27.73 0.97 -9.08
CA ASN A 444 -28.48 -0.27 -9.34
C ASN A 444 -27.68 -1.27 -10.21
N SER A 445 -26.57 -0.84 -10.81
CA SER A 445 -25.65 -1.70 -11.55
C SER A 445 -24.47 -2.19 -10.69
N GLY A 446 -24.28 -1.61 -9.50
CA GLY A 446 -23.12 -1.88 -8.64
C GLY A 446 -21.83 -1.18 -9.09
N ASP A 447 -21.89 -0.33 -10.12
CA ASP A 447 -20.73 0.45 -10.56
C ASP A 447 -20.38 1.56 -9.56
N ASP A 448 -19.10 1.65 -9.19
CA ASP A 448 -18.55 2.70 -8.33
C ASP A 448 -18.27 4.02 -9.07
N LEU A 449 -18.06 5.09 -8.31
CA LEU A 449 -17.63 6.38 -8.86
C LEU A 449 -16.24 6.78 -8.37
N LYS A 450 -15.44 7.34 -9.29
CA LYS A 450 -14.28 8.18 -8.94
C LYS A 450 -14.65 9.64 -9.21
N VAL A 451 -14.60 10.45 -8.17
CA VAL A 451 -15.01 11.85 -8.19
C VAL A 451 -13.78 12.75 -8.26
N TYR A 452 -13.82 13.68 -9.21
CA TYR A 452 -12.83 14.74 -9.40
C TYR A 452 -13.56 16.08 -9.34
N LEU A 453 -12.98 17.05 -8.64
CA LEU A 453 -13.50 18.42 -8.64
C LEU A 453 -12.56 19.33 -9.42
N GLU A 454 -13.03 19.83 -10.56
CA GLU A 454 -12.20 20.58 -11.52
C GLU A 454 -12.90 21.85 -12.01
N LYS A 455 -12.10 22.83 -12.44
CA LYS A 455 -12.57 24.01 -13.16
C LYS A 455 -13.21 23.59 -14.49
N ASN A 456 -14.47 23.97 -14.68
CA ASN A 456 -15.17 23.72 -15.94
C ASN A 456 -14.68 24.68 -17.05
N GLY A 457 -13.72 24.23 -17.85
CA GLY A 457 -13.15 24.96 -18.99
C GLY A 457 -11.69 25.36 -18.80
N GLY A 458 -10.98 25.65 -19.90
CA GLY A 458 -9.56 26.02 -19.88
C GLY A 458 -8.65 24.88 -19.43
N ASN A 459 -7.71 25.18 -18.53
CA ASN A 459 -6.66 24.29 -18.03
C ASN A 459 -7.14 23.16 -17.09
N ARG A 460 -8.45 22.96 -16.90
CA ARG A 460 -9.05 21.94 -16.00
C ARG A 460 -8.36 21.86 -14.63
N ALA A 461 -8.05 23.02 -14.06
CA ALA A 461 -7.40 23.07 -12.76
C ALA A 461 -8.22 22.27 -11.72
N ASN A 462 -7.56 21.34 -11.04
CA ASN A 462 -8.18 20.56 -9.98
C ASN A 462 -8.30 21.41 -8.71
N TYR A 463 -9.43 21.30 -8.00
CA TYR A 463 -9.73 22.07 -6.80
C TYR A 463 -9.40 21.34 -5.49
N GLY A 464 -8.58 20.28 -5.54
CA GLY A 464 -8.13 19.55 -4.36
C GLY A 464 -8.88 18.24 -4.08
N VAL A 465 -9.90 17.89 -4.87
CA VAL A 465 -10.50 16.55 -4.87
C VAL A 465 -9.99 15.78 -6.09
N GLN A 466 -9.08 14.84 -5.83
CA GLN A 466 -8.48 13.97 -6.86
C GLN A 466 -8.89 12.53 -6.59
N ALA A 467 -9.67 11.95 -7.52
CA ALA A 467 -10.04 10.54 -7.50
C ALA A 467 -10.68 10.06 -6.18
N MET A 468 -11.54 10.88 -5.55
CA MET A 468 -12.32 10.43 -4.39
C MET A 468 -13.18 9.25 -4.81
N ARG A 469 -12.95 8.08 -4.20
CA ARG A 469 -13.74 6.87 -4.47
C ARG A 469 -15.06 6.94 -3.70
N ALA A 470 -16.15 6.65 -4.39
CA ALA A 470 -17.47 6.45 -3.80
C ALA A 470 -17.96 5.05 -4.16
N ASP A 471 -17.85 4.14 -3.20
CA ASP A 471 -18.24 2.73 -3.33
C ASP A 471 -19.75 2.61 -3.26
N LEU A 472 -20.39 2.43 -4.42
CA LEU A 472 -21.84 2.50 -4.53
C LEU A 472 -22.47 1.12 -4.31
N THR A 473 -23.61 1.15 -3.63
CA THR A 473 -24.49 -0.02 -3.45
C THR A 473 -25.87 0.30 -4.00
N ASP A 474 -26.77 -0.68 -4.03
CA ASP A 474 -28.19 -0.42 -4.33
C ASP A 474 -28.89 0.40 -3.24
N GLN A 475 -28.27 0.54 -2.06
CA GLN A 475 -28.70 1.44 -0.98
C GLN A 475 -28.03 2.82 -1.07
N TRP A 476 -28.76 3.86 -0.63
CA TRP A 476 -28.23 5.21 -0.49
C TRP A 476 -27.13 5.28 0.57
N ARG A 477 -26.01 5.90 0.21
CA ARG A 477 -24.88 6.15 1.12
C ARG A 477 -24.43 7.58 1.05
N GLN A 478 -23.98 8.13 2.17
CA GLN A 478 -23.38 9.46 2.22
C GLN A 478 -21.89 9.40 1.89
N PHE A 479 -21.43 10.33 1.07
CA PHE A 479 -20.03 10.53 0.74
C PHE A 479 -19.66 11.96 1.08
N VAL A 480 -18.57 12.14 1.83
CA VAL A 480 -18.10 13.44 2.29
C VAL A 480 -16.59 13.52 2.13
N THR A 481 -16.10 14.63 1.62
CA THR A 481 -14.67 14.96 1.61
C THR A 481 -14.46 16.45 1.83
N GLU A 482 -13.37 16.80 2.50
CA GLU A 482 -12.93 18.19 2.63
C GLU A 482 -11.78 18.45 1.65
N PHE A 483 -11.74 19.66 1.10
CA PHE A 483 -10.67 20.07 0.20
C PHE A 483 -10.32 21.55 0.41
N ALA A 484 -9.07 21.90 0.11
CA ALA A 484 -8.61 23.28 0.09
C ALA A 484 -8.34 23.70 -1.36
N VAL A 485 -8.86 24.86 -1.75
CA VAL A 485 -8.62 25.39 -3.10
C VAL A 485 -7.18 25.88 -3.20
N PRO A 486 -6.36 25.36 -4.12
CA PRO A 486 -4.96 25.79 -4.24
C PRO A 486 -4.81 27.29 -4.54
N ASN A 487 -3.80 27.93 -3.94
CA ASN A 487 -3.46 29.35 -4.19
C ASN A 487 -3.04 29.63 -5.65
N SER A 488 -2.64 28.60 -6.38
CA SER A 488 -2.17 28.67 -7.76
C SER A 488 -3.27 28.80 -8.82
N ASN A 489 -4.55 28.84 -8.44
CA ASN A 489 -5.69 28.83 -9.36
C ASN A 489 -6.26 30.22 -9.73
N ARG A 490 -5.48 31.30 -9.60
CA ARG A 490 -5.87 32.65 -10.06
C ARG A 490 -5.90 32.77 -11.57
#